data_AF-S7U9X8-F1
#
_entry.id   AF-S7U9X8-F1
#
_cell.length_a   1.000
_cell.length_b   1.000
_cell.length_c   1.000
_cell.angle_alpha   90.00
_cell.angle_beta   90.00
_cell.angle_gamma   90.00
#
_symmetry.space_group_name_H-M   'P 1'
#
loop_
_entity.id
_entity.type
_entity.pdbx_description
1 polymer ?
#
loop_
_entity_poly.entity_id
_entity_poly.type
_entity_poly.pdbx_seq_one_letter_code
_entity_poly.pdbx_strand_id
1 'polypeptide(L)'
;MIRKLALILLLATVAVMGCAKVTKTYRWVLGGINPNPEITLEPATFSEESEERLAMLFTPVDRQLQSLQREVDAQTSYPERDWFGMVFSRYPWVGGVMIVESTGEIIDRQPEFSLKPLDFSPLLEVGEAWNDGRMRAHVQATDLGAEVFLANSYTRDRSWIGLTIVHFDFRSLMRFCPAPEELVVFSPAAVLSAQGQEEYAERLLNAPWERILQGNVQGQIELAEQKVTFTWLARVLGGEYIIYAVRDR
;
A
#
# COMPACT_ATOMS: atom_id res chain seq x y z
N MET A 1 -50.71 -3.47 61.47
CA MET A 1 -50.76 -3.18 60.01
C MET A 1 -50.02 -1.91 59.61
N ILE A 2 -50.06 -0.82 60.39
CA ILE A 2 -49.47 0.50 60.05
C ILE A 2 -47.94 0.47 59.80
N ARG A 3 -47.16 -0.32 60.55
CA ARG A 3 -45.70 -0.42 60.38
C ARG A 3 -45.25 -1.06 59.05
N LYS A 4 -46.04 -1.97 58.46
CA LYS A 4 -45.70 -2.63 57.20
C LYS A 4 -45.97 -1.72 55.99
N LEU A 5 -47.02 -0.90 56.06
CA LEU A 5 -47.33 0.11 55.04
C LEU A 5 -46.29 1.24 54.99
N ALA A 6 -45.78 1.69 56.14
CA ALA A 6 -44.74 2.72 56.20
C ALA A 6 -43.41 2.25 55.58
N LEU A 7 -43.03 0.98 55.77
CA LEU A 7 -41.80 0.42 55.21
C LEU A 7 -41.87 0.29 53.68
N ILE A 8 -43.02 -0.10 53.14
CA ILE A 8 -43.25 -0.21 51.69
C ILE A 8 -43.23 1.17 51.03
N LEU A 9 -43.81 2.18 51.68
CA LEU A 9 -43.81 3.55 51.16
C LEU A 9 -42.40 4.17 51.16
N LEU A 10 -41.58 3.85 52.17
CA LEU A 10 -40.19 4.30 52.25
C LEU A 10 -39.29 3.61 51.21
N LEU A 11 -39.54 2.33 50.90
CA LEU A 11 -38.79 1.62 49.85
C LEU A 11 -39.13 2.15 48.44
N ALA A 12 -40.39 2.52 48.22
CA ALA A 12 -40.85 3.07 46.95
C ALA A 12 -40.26 4.46 46.66
N THR A 13 -40.09 5.32 47.66
CA THR A 13 -39.50 6.66 47.48
C THR A 13 -37.99 6.61 47.17
N VAL A 14 -37.26 5.64 47.74
CA VAL A 14 -35.83 5.43 47.42
C VAL A 14 -35.63 4.92 46.00
N ALA A 15 -36.52 4.06 45.49
CA ALA A 15 -36.44 3.53 44.13
C ALA A 15 -36.68 4.60 43.05
N VAL A 16 -37.59 5.56 43.30
CA VAL A 16 -37.93 6.61 42.31
C VAL A 16 -36.86 7.70 42.22
N MET A 17 -36.12 8.00 43.30
CA MET A 17 -35.05 9.00 43.28
C MET A 17 -33.77 8.55 42.51
N GLY A 18 -33.58 7.24 42.29
CA GLY A 18 -32.39 6.70 41.62
C GLY A 18 -32.35 6.92 40.10
N CYS A 19 -33.48 6.77 39.42
CA CYS A 19 -33.51 6.75 37.94
C CYS A 19 -33.25 8.11 37.28
N ALA A 20 -33.59 9.22 37.95
CA ALA A 20 -33.42 10.57 37.39
C ALA A 20 -31.95 11.05 37.37
N LYS A 21 -31.11 10.56 38.29
CA LYS A 21 -29.68 10.93 38.33
C LYS A 21 -28.86 10.15 37.30
N VAL A 22 -29.16 8.88 37.07
CA VAL A 22 -28.44 8.03 36.11
C VAL A 22 -28.57 8.56 34.68
N THR A 23 -29.75 9.03 34.28
CA THR A 23 -29.99 9.59 32.94
C THR A 23 -29.26 10.92 32.70
N LYS A 24 -29.13 11.78 33.73
CA LYS A 24 -28.33 13.01 33.64
C LYS A 24 -26.82 12.72 33.55
N THR A 25 -26.31 11.80 34.35
CA THR A 25 -24.88 11.42 34.30
C THR A 25 -24.51 10.79 32.96
N TYR A 26 -25.36 9.90 32.43
CA TYR A 26 -25.13 9.27 31.11
C TYR A 26 -25.06 10.29 29.97
N ARG A 27 -25.94 11.30 29.99
CA ARG A 27 -25.96 12.37 28.97
C ARG A 27 -24.76 13.32 29.06
N TRP A 28 -24.24 13.56 30.28
CA TRP A 28 -23.05 14.38 30.48
C TRP A 28 -21.77 13.66 30.04
N VAL A 29 -21.66 12.34 30.28
CA VAL A 29 -20.53 11.51 29.82
C VAL A 29 -20.47 11.45 28.29
N LEU A 30 -21.61 11.24 27.62
CA LEU A 30 -21.70 11.23 26.16
C LEU A 30 -21.49 12.61 25.51
N GLY A 31 -21.79 13.71 26.21
CA GLY A 31 -21.64 15.06 25.67
C GLY A 31 -20.28 15.70 25.91
N GLY A 32 -19.58 15.34 26.99
CA GLY A 32 -18.38 16.06 27.46
C GLY A 32 -17.08 15.27 27.46
N ILE A 33 -17.11 13.94 27.59
CA ILE A 33 -15.90 13.10 27.72
C ILE A 33 -15.69 12.22 26.49
N ASN A 34 -16.78 11.76 25.87
CA ASN A 34 -16.74 10.96 24.65
C ASN A 34 -17.83 11.45 23.69
N PRO A 35 -17.66 12.65 23.09
CA PRO A 35 -18.59 13.12 22.08
C PRO A 35 -18.67 12.05 21.00
N ASN A 36 -19.88 11.58 20.71
CA ASN A 36 -20.10 10.65 19.62
C ASN A 36 -19.64 11.37 18.34
N PRO A 37 -18.57 10.93 17.66
CA PRO A 37 -18.08 11.65 16.49
C PRO A 37 -19.15 11.56 15.42
N GLU A 38 -19.84 12.68 15.17
CA GLU A 38 -20.60 12.85 13.96
C GLU A 38 -19.58 13.03 12.83
N ILE A 39 -19.34 11.96 12.09
CA ILE A 39 -18.53 12.00 10.88
C ILE A 39 -19.38 12.75 9.85
N THR A 40 -19.18 14.07 9.77
CA THR A 40 -19.67 14.87 8.66
C THR A 40 -18.85 14.49 7.44
N LEU A 41 -19.36 13.56 6.64
CA LEU A 41 -18.81 13.28 5.33
C LEU A 41 -19.14 14.47 4.44
N GLU A 42 -18.17 15.37 4.26
CA GLU A 42 -18.23 16.28 3.12
C GLU A 42 -18.13 15.40 1.86
N PRO A 43 -19.10 15.46 0.93
CA PRO A 43 -18.95 14.78 -0.33
C PRO A 43 -17.82 15.49 -1.06
N ALA A 44 -16.62 14.95 -0.96
CA ALA A 44 -15.60 15.23 -1.95
C ALA A 44 -16.23 14.91 -3.31
N THR A 45 -16.06 15.84 -4.24
CA THR A 45 -16.72 15.84 -5.55
C THR A 45 -16.05 14.82 -6.46
N PHE A 46 -15.99 13.57 -6.00
CA PHE A 46 -15.52 12.45 -6.78
C PHE A 46 -16.58 12.14 -7.84
N SER A 47 -16.17 11.91 -9.07
CA SER A 47 -17.04 11.16 -9.97
C SER A 47 -17.03 9.72 -9.47
N GLU A 48 -18.08 9.29 -8.78
CA GLU A 48 -18.24 7.90 -8.29
C GLU A 48 -17.88 6.89 -9.39
N GLU A 49 -18.17 7.20 -10.66
CA GLU A 49 -17.81 6.37 -11.82
C GLU A 49 -16.29 6.15 -11.97
N SER A 50 -15.46 7.20 -11.91
CA SER A 50 -14.00 7.03 -12.07
C SER A 50 -13.38 6.28 -10.90
N GLU A 51 -13.86 6.48 -9.68
CA GLU A 51 -13.37 5.76 -8.51
C GLU A 51 -13.76 4.27 -8.57
N GLU A 52 -15.01 3.98 -8.90
CA GLU A 52 -15.47 2.61 -9.15
C GLU A 52 -14.66 1.97 -10.28
N ARG A 53 -14.41 2.73 -11.35
CA ARG A 53 -13.61 2.25 -12.48
C ARG A 53 -12.19 1.95 -12.06
N LEU A 54 -11.53 2.87 -11.35
CA LEU A 54 -10.19 2.67 -10.82
C LEU A 54 -10.16 1.42 -9.95
N ALA A 55 -11.08 1.28 -9.00
CA ALA A 55 -11.19 0.15 -8.09
C ALA A 55 -11.31 -1.19 -8.84
N MET A 56 -12.14 -1.25 -9.88
CA MET A 56 -12.28 -2.44 -10.73
C MET A 56 -10.98 -2.80 -11.45
N LEU A 57 -10.22 -1.80 -11.93
CA LEU A 57 -8.99 -2.01 -12.69
C LEU A 57 -7.81 -2.39 -11.81
N PHE A 58 -7.57 -1.68 -10.71
CA PHE A 58 -6.37 -1.85 -9.90
C PHE A 58 -6.47 -3.01 -8.91
N THR A 59 -7.66 -3.32 -8.36
CA THR A 59 -7.81 -4.31 -7.28
C THR A 59 -7.24 -5.70 -7.61
N PRO A 60 -7.48 -6.28 -8.81
CA PRO A 60 -6.92 -7.58 -9.15
C PRO A 60 -5.39 -7.57 -9.24
N VAL A 61 -4.80 -6.47 -9.71
CA VAL A 61 -3.35 -6.27 -9.82
C VAL A 61 -2.74 -6.11 -8.42
N ASP A 62 -3.30 -5.22 -7.60
CA ASP A 62 -2.80 -4.93 -6.25
C ASP A 62 -2.89 -6.15 -5.33
N ARG A 63 -3.88 -7.03 -5.54
CA ARG A 63 -3.97 -8.30 -4.82
C ARG A 63 -2.73 -9.19 -5.05
N GLN A 64 -2.22 -9.24 -6.28
CA GLN A 64 -1.03 -10.04 -6.61
C GLN A 64 0.22 -9.44 -5.94
N LEU A 65 0.37 -8.12 -6.01
CA LEU A 65 1.46 -7.40 -5.36
C LEU A 65 1.45 -7.58 -3.85
N GLN A 66 0.30 -7.37 -3.20
CA GLN A 66 0.18 -7.57 -1.75
C GLN A 66 0.48 -9.00 -1.34
N SER A 67 0.13 -9.99 -2.17
CA SER A 67 0.47 -11.37 -1.90
C SER A 67 1.98 -11.58 -1.96
N LEU A 68 2.65 -11.13 -3.02
CA LEU A 68 4.11 -11.24 -3.14
C LEU A 68 4.82 -10.50 -2.00
N GLN A 69 4.39 -9.28 -1.69
CA GLN A 69 4.93 -8.47 -0.60
C GLN A 69 4.95 -9.25 0.72
N ARG A 70 3.86 -9.94 1.07
CA ARG A 70 3.80 -10.73 2.31
C ARG A 70 4.77 -11.91 2.30
N GLU A 71 4.98 -12.56 1.16
CA GLU A 71 5.95 -13.65 1.06
C GLU A 71 7.39 -13.17 1.22
N VAL A 72 7.72 -12.04 0.60
CA VAL A 72 9.07 -11.44 0.71
C VAL A 72 9.32 -10.90 2.12
N ASP A 73 8.33 -10.24 2.71
CA ASP A 73 8.40 -9.71 4.08
C ASP A 73 8.55 -10.83 5.13
N ALA A 74 7.94 -12.00 4.89
CA ALA A 74 8.11 -13.18 5.75
C ALA A 74 9.52 -13.81 5.63
N GLN A 75 10.23 -13.60 4.52
CA GLN A 75 11.55 -14.18 4.27
C GLN A 75 12.67 -13.37 4.94
N THR A 76 12.88 -13.65 6.23
CA THR A 76 13.87 -12.96 7.09
C THR A 76 15.17 -13.75 7.29
N SER A 77 15.20 -15.01 6.85
CA SER A 77 16.38 -15.87 6.87
C SER A 77 17.01 -15.95 5.47
N TYR A 78 18.21 -16.52 5.40
CA TYR A 78 18.81 -16.88 4.11
C TYR A 78 17.87 -17.84 3.36
N PRO A 79 17.42 -17.52 2.13
CA PRO A 79 16.43 -18.31 1.43
C PRO A 79 17.03 -19.62 0.90
N GLU A 80 16.34 -20.72 1.14
CA GLU A 80 16.69 -22.03 0.60
C GLU A 80 16.24 -22.15 -0.86
N ARG A 81 16.86 -23.04 -1.65
CA ARG A 81 16.50 -23.25 -3.07
C ARG A 81 15.01 -23.53 -3.29
N ASP A 82 14.36 -24.23 -2.37
CA ASP A 82 12.93 -24.54 -2.46
C ASP A 82 12.06 -23.27 -2.39
N TRP A 83 12.51 -22.23 -1.69
CA TRP A 83 11.82 -20.95 -1.63
C TRP A 83 11.78 -20.26 -3.00
N PHE A 84 12.88 -20.32 -3.78
CA PHE A 84 12.91 -19.81 -5.15
C PHE A 84 11.87 -20.50 -6.02
N GLY A 85 11.85 -21.84 -5.99
CA GLY A 85 10.88 -22.65 -6.73
C GLY A 85 9.43 -22.31 -6.36
N MET A 86 9.17 -22.09 -5.07
CA MET A 86 7.87 -21.65 -4.58
C MET A 86 7.48 -20.27 -5.12
N VAL A 87 8.39 -19.28 -5.06
CA VAL A 87 8.15 -17.92 -5.57
C VAL A 87 7.79 -17.96 -7.05
N PHE A 88 8.56 -18.66 -7.89
CA PHE A 88 8.26 -18.75 -9.33
C PHE A 88 6.98 -19.54 -9.63
N SER A 89 6.68 -20.58 -8.85
CA SER A 89 5.45 -21.34 -9.03
C SER A 89 4.20 -20.54 -8.64
N ARG A 90 4.28 -19.71 -7.60
CA ARG A 90 3.15 -18.91 -7.10
C ARG A 90 3.00 -17.60 -7.87
N TYR A 91 4.11 -17.01 -8.30
CA TYR A 91 4.18 -15.73 -8.98
C TYR A 91 4.90 -15.88 -10.33
N PRO A 92 4.25 -16.47 -11.35
CA PRO A 92 4.87 -16.70 -12.67
C PRO A 92 5.14 -15.42 -13.46
N TRP A 93 4.79 -14.25 -12.91
CA TRP A 93 5.06 -12.92 -13.45
C TRP A 93 6.31 -12.27 -12.85
N VAL A 94 6.93 -12.87 -11.83
CA VAL A 94 8.20 -12.41 -11.25
C VAL A 94 9.32 -12.59 -12.27
N GLY A 95 10.14 -11.55 -12.42
CA GLY A 95 11.27 -11.54 -13.36
C GLY A 95 12.47 -12.33 -12.83
N GLY A 96 12.72 -12.24 -11.53
CA GLY A 96 13.78 -13.00 -10.88
C GLY A 96 13.88 -12.78 -9.38
N VAL A 97 14.77 -13.56 -8.79
CA VAL A 97 15.15 -13.55 -7.37
C VAL A 97 16.67 -13.55 -7.29
N MET A 98 17.24 -12.76 -6.39
CA MET A 98 18.67 -12.74 -6.13
C MET A 98 18.96 -12.62 -4.63
N ILE A 99 20.07 -13.21 -4.20
CA ILE A 99 20.65 -13.06 -2.88
C ILE A 99 21.91 -12.22 -3.05
N VAL A 100 21.99 -11.13 -2.31
CA VAL A 100 23.09 -10.16 -2.39
C VAL A 100 23.69 -9.98 -1.00
N GLU A 101 25.00 -10.11 -0.85
CA GLU A 101 25.69 -9.76 0.38
C GLU A 101 25.74 -8.24 0.61
N SER A 102 26.01 -7.82 1.85
CA SER A 102 26.18 -6.41 2.19
C SER A 102 27.30 -5.69 1.43
N THR A 103 28.24 -6.44 0.85
CA THR A 103 29.30 -5.95 -0.05
C THR A 103 28.80 -5.61 -1.46
N GLY A 104 27.60 -6.07 -1.82
CA GLY A 104 27.04 -6.01 -3.17
C GLY A 104 27.34 -7.23 -4.03
N GLU A 105 28.04 -8.24 -3.50
CA GLU A 105 28.28 -9.50 -4.22
C GLU A 105 26.97 -10.30 -4.35
N ILE A 106 26.66 -10.74 -5.56
CA ILE A 106 25.51 -11.61 -5.82
C ILE A 106 25.93 -13.06 -5.55
N ILE A 107 25.36 -13.67 -4.52
CA ILE A 107 25.68 -15.04 -4.09
C ILE A 107 24.91 -16.07 -4.91
N ASP A 108 23.63 -15.81 -5.13
CA ASP A 108 22.77 -16.67 -5.94
C ASP A 108 21.75 -15.80 -6.67
N ARG A 109 21.35 -16.22 -7.86
CA ARG A 109 20.33 -15.54 -8.64
C ARG A 109 19.64 -16.49 -9.60
N GLN A 110 18.34 -16.30 -9.75
CA GLN A 110 17.51 -17.02 -10.70
C GLN A 110 16.57 -16.02 -11.39
N PRO A 111 16.54 -15.97 -12.74
CA PRO A 111 17.44 -16.65 -13.66
C PRO A 111 18.91 -16.16 -13.57
N GLU A 112 19.84 -17.00 -14.00
CA GLU A 112 21.29 -16.71 -13.99
C GLU A 112 21.65 -15.46 -14.82
N PHE A 113 20.89 -15.18 -15.87
CA PHE A 113 21.04 -14.00 -16.70
C PHE A 113 19.77 -13.15 -16.68
N SER A 114 19.94 -11.82 -16.63
CA SER A 114 18.83 -10.87 -16.68
C SER A 114 18.83 -10.24 -18.06
N LEU A 115 17.63 -10.02 -18.60
CA LEU A 115 17.46 -9.30 -19.86
C LEU A 115 17.66 -7.79 -19.68
N LYS A 116 17.43 -7.27 -18.47
CA LYS A 116 17.61 -5.86 -18.12
C LYS A 116 18.85 -5.67 -17.25
N PRO A 117 19.57 -4.53 -17.37
CA PRO A 117 20.59 -4.15 -16.41
C PRO A 117 19.91 -3.83 -15.07
N LEU A 118 20.13 -4.65 -14.06
CA LEU A 118 19.50 -4.50 -12.75
C LEU A 118 20.42 -3.68 -11.83
N ASP A 119 19.92 -2.56 -11.33
CA ASP A 119 20.61 -1.73 -10.34
C ASP A 119 19.85 -1.78 -9.01
N PHE A 120 20.43 -2.48 -8.05
CA PHE A 120 19.93 -2.61 -6.69
C PHE A 120 20.82 -1.87 -5.67
N SER A 121 21.78 -1.05 -6.13
CA SER A 121 22.66 -0.28 -5.25
C SER A 121 21.89 0.61 -4.27
N PRO A 122 20.77 1.29 -4.63
CA PRO A 122 20.00 2.08 -3.68
C PRO A 122 19.48 1.28 -2.48
N LEU A 123 19.21 -0.02 -2.66
CA LEU A 123 18.80 -0.90 -1.57
C LEU A 123 19.97 -1.27 -0.66
N LEU A 124 21.19 -1.38 -1.19
CA LEU A 124 22.39 -1.63 -0.39
C LEU A 124 22.86 -0.39 0.37
N GLU A 125 22.68 0.79 -0.20
CA GLU A 125 23.02 2.09 0.41
C GLU A 125 22.26 2.37 1.72
N VAL A 126 21.11 1.72 1.93
CA VAL A 126 20.39 1.73 3.21
C VAL A 126 21.28 1.24 4.37
N GLY A 127 22.18 0.30 4.11
CA GLY A 127 23.18 -0.14 5.08
C GLY A 127 22.60 -0.72 6.37
N GLU A 128 23.15 -0.32 7.52
CA GLU A 128 22.75 -0.83 8.84
C GLU A 128 21.28 -0.54 9.22
N ALA A 129 20.58 0.37 8.51
CA ALA A 129 19.15 0.57 8.72
C ALA A 129 18.31 -0.67 8.40
N TRP A 130 18.84 -1.64 7.64
CA TRP A 130 18.23 -2.96 7.43
C TRP A 130 18.07 -3.79 8.71
N ASN A 131 18.74 -3.43 9.80
CA ASN A 131 18.55 -4.07 11.11
C ASN A 131 17.18 -3.79 11.73
N ASP A 132 16.39 -2.86 11.17
CA ASP A 132 15.01 -2.62 11.59
C ASP A 132 14.02 -3.72 11.15
N GLY A 133 14.48 -4.65 10.32
CA GLY A 133 13.68 -5.77 9.82
C GLY A 133 12.55 -5.36 8.88
N ARG A 134 12.58 -4.14 8.33
CA ARG A 134 11.54 -3.66 7.41
C ARG A 134 11.92 -3.99 5.97
N MET A 135 11.01 -4.65 5.26
CA MET A 135 11.10 -4.80 3.81
C MET A 135 11.08 -3.43 3.12
N ARG A 136 11.90 -3.27 2.07
CA ARG A 136 11.97 -2.06 1.26
C ARG A 136 11.80 -2.37 -0.21
N ALA A 137 11.32 -1.39 -0.97
CA ALA A 137 11.23 -1.47 -2.42
C ALA A 137 12.10 -0.42 -3.08
N HIS A 138 12.37 -0.63 -4.36
CA HIS A 138 13.02 0.35 -5.22
C HIS A 138 12.46 0.21 -6.64
N VAL A 139 12.37 1.33 -7.37
CA VAL A 139 11.97 1.32 -8.78
C VAL A 139 13.11 1.89 -9.62
N GLN A 140 13.55 1.10 -10.60
CA GLN A 140 14.59 1.48 -11.55
C GLN A 140 13.96 1.69 -12.93
N ALA A 141 14.12 2.87 -13.51
CA ALA A 141 13.82 3.08 -14.92
C ALA A 141 14.87 2.37 -15.80
N THR A 142 14.44 1.68 -16.84
CA THR A 142 15.34 1.08 -17.85
C THR A 142 14.80 1.31 -19.26
N ASP A 143 15.67 1.25 -20.27
CA ASP A 143 15.29 1.39 -21.67
C ASP A 143 14.26 0.34 -22.13
N LEU A 144 14.22 -0.81 -21.47
CA LEU A 144 13.28 -1.90 -21.77
C LEU A 144 12.01 -1.83 -20.92
N GLY A 145 11.82 -0.78 -20.12
CA GLY A 145 10.72 -0.61 -19.18
C GLY A 145 11.19 -0.74 -17.72
N ALA A 146 10.54 -0.02 -16.81
CA ALA A 146 10.92 0.01 -15.41
C ALA A 146 10.91 -1.39 -14.76
N GLU A 147 11.79 -1.58 -13.78
CA GLU A 147 11.88 -2.77 -12.95
C GLU A 147 11.59 -2.38 -11.49
N VAL A 148 10.78 -3.17 -10.82
CA VAL A 148 10.46 -3.00 -9.40
C VAL A 148 11.21 -4.06 -8.61
N PHE A 149 11.88 -3.64 -7.55
CA PHE A 149 12.59 -4.50 -6.61
C PHE A 149 11.84 -4.51 -5.27
N LEU A 150 11.71 -5.69 -4.67
CA LEU A 150 11.28 -5.91 -3.29
C LEU A 150 12.41 -6.62 -2.56
N ALA A 151 12.92 -6.00 -1.51
CA ALA A 151 14.04 -6.52 -0.75
C ALA A 151 13.67 -6.67 0.72
N ASN A 152 14.08 -7.80 1.28
CA ASN A 152 14.10 -8.00 2.72
C ASN A 152 15.51 -8.35 3.18
N SER A 153 15.86 -7.94 4.39
CA SER A 153 17.17 -8.27 4.96
C SER A 153 17.17 -9.67 5.55
N TYR A 154 18.29 -10.36 5.39
CA TYR A 154 18.61 -11.50 6.25
C TYR A 154 19.74 -11.10 7.19
N THR A 155 19.59 -11.49 8.45
CA THR A 155 20.49 -11.08 9.54
C THR A 155 21.15 -12.31 10.17
N ARG A 156 22.37 -12.13 10.67
CA ARG A 156 23.07 -13.11 11.53
C ARG A 156 23.57 -12.39 12.76
N ASP A 157 23.33 -12.96 13.95
CA ASP A 157 23.70 -12.36 15.23
C ASP A 157 23.21 -10.90 15.41
N ARG A 158 22.00 -10.62 14.94
CA ARG A 158 21.36 -9.28 14.91
C ARG A 158 22.10 -8.22 14.07
N SER A 159 22.99 -8.66 13.18
CA SER A 159 23.64 -7.80 12.20
C SER A 159 23.16 -8.16 10.80
N TRP A 160 22.81 -7.14 10.03
CA TRP A 160 22.54 -7.26 8.60
C TRP A 160 23.75 -7.79 7.86
N ILE A 161 23.53 -8.82 7.04
CA ILE A 161 24.59 -9.47 6.25
C ILE A 161 24.30 -9.48 4.75
N GLY A 162 23.06 -9.18 4.34
CA GLY A 162 22.67 -9.14 2.94
C GLY A 162 21.16 -9.01 2.74
N LEU A 163 20.75 -9.08 1.48
CA LEU A 163 19.38 -8.88 1.02
C LEU A 163 18.91 -10.08 0.19
N THR A 164 17.67 -10.50 0.44
CA THR A 164 16.89 -11.29 -0.49
C THR A 164 16.07 -10.32 -1.33
N ILE A 165 16.30 -10.30 -2.64
CA ILE A 165 15.67 -9.35 -3.56
C ILE A 165 14.83 -10.13 -4.58
N VAL A 166 13.55 -9.78 -4.70
CA VAL A 166 12.68 -10.21 -5.78
C VAL A 166 12.45 -9.03 -6.71
N HIS A 167 12.57 -9.23 -8.01
CA HIS A 167 12.34 -8.17 -8.98
C HIS A 167 11.40 -8.59 -10.10
N PHE A 168 10.69 -7.61 -10.66
CA PHE A 168 9.73 -7.84 -11.74
C PHE A 168 9.45 -6.58 -12.57
N ASP A 169 9.03 -6.83 -13.80
CA ASP A 169 8.44 -5.82 -14.67
C ASP A 169 6.94 -5.70 -14.38
N PHE A 170 6.49 -4.51 -14.00
CA PHE A 170 5.09 -4.27 -13.64
C PHE A 170 4.12 -4.58 -14.78
N ARG A 171 4.54 -4.45 -16.04
CA ARG A 171 3.69 -4.77 -17.21
C ARG A 171 3.28 -6.24 -17.21
N SER A 172 4.07 -7.12 -16.62
CA SER A 172 3.73 -8.54 -16.47
C SER A 172 2.48 -8.76 -15.60
N LEU A 173 2.19 -7.85 -14.67
CA LEU A 173 1.00 -7.88 -13.82
C LEU A 173 -0.26 -7.36 -14.53
N MET A 174 -0.12 -6.57 -15.60
CA MET A 174 -1.25 -5.97 -16.28
C MET A 174 -2.19 -7.00 -16.93
N ARG A 175 -1.74 -8.25 -17.08
CA ARG A 175 -2.60 -9.39 -17.46
C ARG A 175 -3.77 -9.65 -16.49
N PHE A 176 -3.65 -9.18 -15.24
CA PHE A 176 -4.71 -9.30 -14.23
C PHE A 176 -5.67 -8.12 -14.25
N CYS A 177 -5.32 -7.02 -14.91
CA CYS A 177 -6.20 -5.87 -15.10
C CYS A 177 -7.27 -6.21 -16.16
N PRO A 178 -8.57 -5.97 -15.89
CA PRO A 178 -9.64 -6.23 -16.86
C PRO A 178 -9.57 -5.38 -18.14
N ALA A 179 -9.04 -4.16 -18.06
CA ALA A 179 -8.85 -3.24 -19.18
C ALA A 179 -7.55 -2.45 -18.97
N PRO A 180 -6.37 -3.08 -19.23
CA PRO A 180 -5.07 -2.46 -18.96
C PRO A 180 -4.83 -1.16 -19.73
N GLU A 181 -5.52 -0.96 -20.86
CA GLU A 181 -5.46 0.24 -21.70
C GLU A 181 -6.10 1.50 -21.08
N GLU A 182 -6.84 1.33 -20.00
CA GLU A 182 -7.47 2.43 -19.26
C GLU A 182 -6.70 2.81 -17.99
N LEU A 183 -5.71 2.00 -17.58
CA LEU A 183 -5.00 2.14 -16.32
C LEU A 183 -3.56 2.57 -16.53
N VAL A 184 -3.21 3.76 -16.04
CA VAL A 184 -1.82 4.20 -15.91
C VAL A 184 -1.31 3.80 -14.54
N VAL A 185 -0.14 3.19 -14.49
CA VAL A 185 0.56 2.84 -13.25
C VAL A 185 1.96 3.40 -13.29
N PHE A 186 2.37 4.07 -12.23
CA PHE A 186 3.68 4.69 -12.12
C PHE A 186 4.11 4.78 -10.66
N SER A 187 5.40 5.02 -10.45
CA SER A 187 5.95 5.51 -9.19
C SER A 187 6.44 6.94 -9.42
N PRO A 188 6.75 7.72 -8.37
CA PRO A 188 7.41 9.01 -8.54
C PRO A 188 8.73 8.93 -9.33
N ALA A 189 9.37 7.76 -9.41
CA ALA A 189 10.63 7.56 -10.13
C ALA A 189 10.45 7.19 -11.61
N ALA A 190 9.38 6.48 -11.97
CA ALA A 190 9.21 5.95 -13.33
C ALA A 190 7.76 5.53 -13.65
N VAL A 191 7.40 5.59 -14.93
CA VAL A 191 6.20 4.94 -15.46
C VAL A 191 6.39 3.41 -15.43
N LEU A 192 5.44 2.71 -14.83
CA LEU A 192 5.46 1.26 -14.68
C LEU A 192 4.64 0.57 -15.77
N SER A 193 3.49 1.15 -16.14
CA SER A 193 2.65 0.74 -17.26
C SER A 193 1.76 1.90 -17.69
N ALA A 194 1.61 2.14 -18.99
CA ALA A 194 0.71 3.17 -19.51
C ALA A 194 0.09 2.74 -20.85
N GLN A 195 -0.24 1.46 -20.97
CA GLN A 195 -0.79 0.89 -22.20
C GLN A 195 -1.99 1.74 -22.67
N GLY A 196 -1.99 2.21 -23.92
CA GLY A 196 -3.08 3.01 -24.48
C GLY A 196 -3.22 4.43 -23.93
N GLN A 197 -2.36 4.85 -23.01
CA GLN A 197 -2.34 6.17 -22.37
C GLN A 197 -0.93 6.78 -22.38
N GLU A 198 -0.07 6.35 -23.31
CA GLU A 198 1.35 6.73 -23.36
C GLU A 198 1.53 8.24 -23.50
N GLU A 199 0.60 8.94 -24.15
CA GLU A 199 0.64 10.39 -24.34
C GLU A 199 0.51 11.20 -23.03
N TYR A 200 -0.06 10.60 -21.97
CA TYR A 200 -0.25 11.24 -20.66
C TYR A 200 0.77 10.80 -19.62
N ALA A 201 1.43 9.66 -19.83
CA ALA A 201 2.25 9.00 -18.81
C ALA A 201 3.39 9.89 -18.29
N GLU A 202 4.15 10.51 -19.19
CA GLU A 202 5.23 11.44 -18.84
C GLU A 202 4.72 12.67 -18.08
N ARG A 203 3.53 13.16 -18.41
CA ARG A 203 2.96 14.34 -17.75
C ARG A 203 2.47 14.02 -16.35
N LEU A 204 1.85 12.84 -16.20
CA LEU A 204 1.50 12.32 -14.89
C LEU A 204 2.76 12.15 -14.05
N LEU A 205 3.82 11.53 -14.57
CA LEU A 205 5.08 11.34 -13.85
C LEU A 205 5.70 12.66 -13.37
N ASN A 206 5.67 13.70 -14.21
CA ASN A 206 6.26 15.02 -13.92
C ASN A 206 5.42 15.89 -12.95
N ALA A 207 4.26 15.43 -12.49
CA ALA A 207 3.50 16.12 -11.45
C ALA A 207 4.28 16.14 -10.11
N PRO A 208 4.02 17.10 -9.20
CA PRO A 208 4.76 17.23 -7.95
C PRO A 208 4.33 16.19 -6.90
N TRP A 209 4.52 14.90 -7.20
CA TRP A 209 4.06 13.77 -6.37
C TRP A 209 4.59 13.80 -4.95
N GLU A 210 5.84 14.21 -4.74
CA GLU A 210 6.41 14.34 -3.40
C GLU A 210 5.55 15.27 -2.52
N ARG A 211 5.05 16.37 -3.07
CA ARG A 211 4.16 17.29 -2.35
C ARG A 211 2.74 16.74 -2.21
N ILE A 212 2.22 16.10 -3.26
CA ILE A 212 0.85 15.56 -3.27
C ILE A 212 0.70 14.44 -2.23
N LEU A 213 1.67 13.53 -2.17
CA LEU A 213 1.65 12.33 -1.33
C LEU A 213 1.94 12.61 0.16
N GLN A 214 2.34 13.83 0.53
CA GLN A 214 2.46 14.24 1.92
C GLN A 214 1.10 14.35 2.63
N GLY A 215 0.04 14.69 1.90
CA GLY A 215 -1.30 14.91 2.47
C GLY A 215 -2.38 13.97 1.96
N ASN A 216 -2.17 13.34 0.80
CA ASN A 216 -3.20 12.57 0.11
C ASN A 216 -2.66 11.24 -0.39
N VAL A 217 -3.47 10.19 -0.25
CA VAL A 217 -3.21 8.87 -0.87
C VAL A 217 -4.13 8.60 -2.04
N GLN A 218 -5.08 9.49 -2.32
CA GLN A 218 -5.97 9.44 -3.48
C GLN A 218 -6.38 10.85 -3.86
N GLY A 219 -6.89 11.03 -5.07
CA GLY A 219 -7.46 12.30 -5.49
C GLY A 219 -7.63 12.39 -7.00
N GLN A 220 -7.72 13.62 -7.49
CA GLN A 220 -7.74 13.93 -8.91
C GLN A 220 -6.56 14.83 -9.28
N ILE A 221 -6.12 14.73 -10.52
CA ILE A 221 -5.13 15.64 -11.10
C ILE A 221 -5.57 16.05 -12.50
N GLU A 222 -5.62 17.36 -12.74
CA GLU A 222 -5.91 17.93 -14.05
C GLU A 222 -4.60 18.20 -14.80
N LEU A 223 -4.48 17.64 -16.01
CA LEU A 223 -3.39 17.93 -16.92
C LEU A 223 -3.76 19.18 -17.74
N ALA A 224 -3.31 20.34 -17.25
CA ALA A 224 -3.72 21.67 -17.71
C ALA A 224 -3.63 21.90 -19.23
N GLU A 225 -2.68 21.27 -19.92
CA GLU A 225 -2.48 21.43 -21.37
C GLU A 225 -3.54 20.72 -22.21
N GLN A 226 -4.19 19.67 -21.69
CA GLN A 226 -5.11 18.81 -22.44
C GLN A 226 -6.55 18.90 -21.91
N LYS A 227 -6.77 19.58 -20.78
CA LYS A 227 -8.06 19.60 -20.05
C LYS A 227 -8.57 18.18 -19.78
N VAL A 228 -7.65 17.30 -19.41
CA VAL A 228 -7.95 15.91 -19.03
C VAL A 228 -7.69 15.75 -17.55
N THR A 229 -8.67 15.20 -16.84
CA THR A 229 -8.56 14.88 -15.42
C THR A 229 -8.31 13.39 -15.26
N PHE A 230 -7.46 13.04 -14.30
CA PHE A 230 -7.22 11.66 -13.88
C PHE A 230 -7.61 11.52 -12.42
N THR A 231 -8.41 10.50 -12.11
CA THR A 231 -8.62 10.02 -10.74
C THR A 231 -7.52 9.02 -10.41
N TRP A 232 -6.89 9.17 -9.25
CA TRP A 232 -5.72 8.40 -8.85
C TRP A 232 -5.78 7.89 -7.40
N LEU A 233 -5.07 6.79 -7.15
CA LEU A 233 -4.88 6.16 -5.85
C LEU A 233 -3.43 5.70 -5.71
N ALA A 234 -2.79 6.03 -4.60
CA ALA A 234 -1.46 5.60 -4.22
C ALA A 234 -1.53 4.45 -3.20
N ARG A 235 -0.69 3.43 -3.42
CA ARG A 235 -0.48 2.30 -2.52
C ARG A 235 1.00 2.23 -2.17
N VAL A 236 1.29 1.86 -0.92
CA VAL A 236 2.68 1.71 -0.45
C VAL A 236 3.13 0.27 -0.64
N LEU A 237 4.25 0.09 -1.31
CA LEU A 237 4.92 -1.18 -1.55
C LEU A 237 6.35 -1.07 -1.02
N GLY A 238 6.67 -1.68 0.11
CA GLY A 238 8.02 -1.59 0.71
C GLY A 238 8.52 -0.16 0.93
N GLY A 239 7.64 0.79 1.27
CA GLY A 239 8.01 2.20 1.44
C GLY A 239 8.03 3.03 0.15
N GLU A 240 7.95 2.40 -1.02
CA GLU A 240 7.75 3.09 -2.30
C GLU A 240 6.26 3.29 -2.60
N TYR A 241 5.93 4.38 -3.30
CA TYR A 241 4.56 4.63 -3.77
C TYR A 241 4.35 4.06 -5.17
N ILE A 242 3.32 3.22 -5.31
CA ILE A 242 2.75 2.79 -6.57
C ILE A 242 1.43 3.52 -6.76
N ILE A 243 1.34 4.31 -7.82
CA ILE A 243 0.22 5.19 -8.10
C ILE A 243 -0.53 4.62 -9.31
N TYR A 244 -1.81 4.39 -9.12
CA TYR A 244 -2.76 3.95 -10.14
C TYR A 244 -3.61 5.14 -10.53
N ALA A 245 -3.77 5.38 -11.83
CA ALA A 245 -4.59 6.47 -12.33
C ALA A 245 -5.45 6.02 -13.51
N VAL A 246 -6.70 6.48 -13.51
CA VAL A 246 -7.65 6.31 -14.62
C VAL A 246 -8.10 7.69 -15.09
N ARG A 247 -8.29 7.83 -16.39
CA ARG A 247 -8.81 9.06 -16.98
C ARG A 247 -10.29 9.21 -16.64
N ASP A 248 -10.69 10.41 -16.24
CA ASP A 248 -12.10 10.76 -16.05
C ASP A 248 -12.81 10.89 -17.40
N ARG A 249 -14.06 10.44 -17.44
CA ARG A 249 -14.91 10.48 -18.64
C ARG A 249 -15.69 11.77 -18.76
#